data_AF-A0A7V8UT77-F1
#
_entry.id   AF-A0A7V8UT77-F1
#
_cell.length_a   1.000
_cell.length_b   1.000
_cell.length_c   1.000
_cell.angle_alpha   90.00
_cell.angle_beta   90.00
_cell.angle_gamma   90.00
#
_symmetry.space_group_name_H-M   'P 1'
#
loop_
_entity.id
_entity.type
_entity.pdbx_description
1 polymer ?
#
loop_
_entity_poly.entity_id
_entity_poly.type
_entity_poly.pdbx_seq_one_letter_code
_entity_poly.pdbx_strand_id
1 'polypeptide(L)'
;MVFIAGNHDVHHDLTGIIPCGVIVARQEPQTIRAGGWALHTAAVEVDRDPRRLVPEFPAPVEEAPNLGLLHTSVTGEYSNNSCLPCTRDELAACGYGAWLLGHVHKRITLSDAPFAGWVGMDRSYLATADGEKVRVADL
;
A
#
# COMPACT_ATOMS: atom_id res chain seq x y z
N MET A 1 0.54 -13.92 6.00
CA MET A 1 0.72 -12.52 6.42
C MET A 1 1.68 -11.86 5.42
N VAL A 2 1.45 -10.60 5.06
CA VAL A 2 2.36 -9.82 4.20
C VAL A 2 2.87 -8.63 5.01
N PHE A 3 4.17 -8.38 4.96
CA PHE A 3 4.82 -7.24 5.57
C PHE A 3 5.40 -6.32 4.50
N ILE A 4 5.12 -5.02 4.60
CA ILE A 4 5.61 -3.98 3.69
C ILE A 4 6.30 -2.94 4.57
N ALA A 5 7.61 -2.79 4.39
CA ALA A 5 8.39 -1.84 5.19
C ALA A 5 7.98 -0.39 4.90
N GLY A 6 7.77 0.38 5.95
CA GLY A 6 7.64 1.83 5.91
C GLY A 6 8.98 2.55 6.08
N ASN A 7 8.98 3.88 6.04
CA ASN A 7 10.21 4.68 6.08
C ASN A 7 10.98 4.61 7.40
N HIS A 8 10.34 4.21 8.51
CA HIS A 8 11.03 4.00 9.78
C HIS A 8 11.65 2.60 9.91
N ASP A 9 11.12 1.61 9.20
CA ASP A 9 11.62 0.23 9.25
C ASP A 9 13.00 0.09 8.60
N VAL A 10 13.32 0.95 7.62
CA VAL A 10 14.61 0.95 6.90
C VAL A 10 15.81 1.28 7.80
N HIS A 11 15.57 1.84 8.99
CA HIS A 11 16.60 2.10 10.00
C HIS A 11 16.89 0.90 10.90
N HIS A 12 16.16 -0.20 10.71
CA HIS A 12 16.26 -1.40 11.54
C HIS A 12 16.65 -2.62 10.71
N ASP A 13 17.60 -3.42 11.22
CA ASP A 13 17.86 -4.73 10.65
C ASP A 13 16.77 -5.70 11.12
N LEU A 14 15.81 -5.95 10.24
CA LEU A 14 14.72 -6.90 10.49
C LEU A 14 15.11 -8.36 10.16
N THR A 15 16.35 -8.58 9.69
CA THR A 15 16.85 -9.90 9.32
C THR A 15 16.84 -10.82 10.55
N GLY A 16 16.17 -11.97 10.42
CA GLY A 16 16.08 -12.98 11.49
C GLY A 16 15.04 -12.72 12.57
N ILE A 17 14.36 -11.56 12.57
CA ILE A 17 13.25 -11.26 13.49
C ILE A 17 11.90 -11.58 12.83
N ILE A 18 11.82 -11.46 11.50
CA ILE A 18 10.59 -11.74 10.75
C ILE A 18 10.23 -13.23 10.88
N PRO A 19 9.05 -13.57 11.43
CA PRO A 19 8.64 -14.95 11.61
C PRO A 19 8.52 -15.73 10.30
N CYS A 20 8.71 -17.05 10.38
CA CYS A 20 8.44 -17.95 9.26
C CYS A 20 6.98 -17.82 8.78
N GLY A 21 6.77 -17.79 7.47
CA GLY A 21 5.44 -17.67 6.85
C GLY A 21 4.95 -16.23 6.63
N VAL A 22 5.75 -15.22 7.00
CA VAL A 22 5.54 -13.83 6.57
C VAL A 22 6.17 -13.62 5.21
N ILE A 23 5.39 -13.12 4.25
CA ILE A 23 5.92 -12.67 2.96
C ILE A 23 6.38 -11.23 3.12
N VAL A 24 7.64 -10.96 2.83
CA VAL A 24 8.23 -9.60 2.88
C VAL A 24 8.17 -8.99 1.49
N ALA A 25 7.62 -7.78 1.39
CA ALA A 25 7.58 -7.06 0.14
C ALA A 25 8.99 -6.57 -0.28
N ARG A 26 9.26 -6.62 -1.58
CA ARG A 26 10.46 -6.09 -2.24
C ARG A 26 10.33 -4.59 -2.45
N GLN A 27 11.44 -3.92 -2.74
CA GLN A 27 11.44 -2.48 -2.99
C GLN A 27 10.93 -2.12 -4.39
N GLU A 28 10.92 -3.05 -5.35
CA GLU A 28 10.34 -2.83 -6.67
C GLU A 28 8.81 -3.04 -6.66
N PRO A 29 8.07 -2.37 -7.55
CA PRO A 29 6.65 -2.67 -7.76
C PRO A 29 6.41 -4.14 -8.08
N GLN A 30 5.51 -4.77 -7.35
CA GLN A 30 5.20 -6.19 -7.51
C GLN A 30 3.77 -6.53 -7.10
N THR A 31 3.31 -7.70 -7.53
CA THR A 31 2.07 -8.32 -7.08
C THR A 31 2.38 -9.52 -6.18
N ILE A 32 1.86 -9.51 -4.96
CA ILE A 32 1.90 -10.65 -4.03
C ILE A 32 0.52 -11.33 -4.07
N ARG A 33 0.48 -12.64 -4.33
CA ARG A 33 -0.76 -13.44 -4.30
C ARG A 33 -0.96 -14.05 -2.91
N ALA A 34 -2.10 -13.76 -2.28
CA ALA A 34 -2.42 -14.30 -0.95
C ALA A 34 -3.93 -14.42 -0.73
N GLY A 35 -4.42 -15.60 -0.36
CA GLY A 35 -5.83 -15.81 -0.01
C GLY A 35 -6.84 -15.43 -1.10
N GLY A 36 -6.47 -15.59 -2.38
CA GLY A 36 -7.27 -15.18 -3.54
C GLY A 36 -7.01 -13.75 -4.04
N TRP A 37 -6.35 -12.91 -3.24
CA TRP A 37 -6.09 -11.51 -3.58
C TRP A 37 -4.84 -11.31 -4.45
N ALA A 38 -4.87 -10.26 -5.28
CA ALA A 38 -3.67 -9.61 -5.82
C ALA A 38 -3.36 -8.38 -4.97
N LEU A 39 -2.25 -8.43 -4.24
CA LEU A 39 -1.77 -7.32 -3.43
C LEU A 39 -0.63 -6.61 -4.17
N HIS A 40 -0.89 -5.41 -4.66
CA HIS A 40 0.07 -4.61 -5.42
C HIS A 40 0.79 -3.66 -4.48
N THR A 41 2.12 -3.76 -4.41
CA THR A 41 2.90 -3.05 -3.40
C THR A 41 4.36 -2.86 -3.80
N ALA A 42 5.03 -1.96 -3.08
CA ALA A 42 6.48 -1.80 -3.04
C ALA A 42 6.87 -1.37 -1.62
N ALA A 43 7.99 -1.88 -1.13
CA ALA A 43 8.56 -1.49 0.15
C ALA A 43 9.40 -0.22 0.01
N VAL A 44 9.41 0.58 1.07
CA VAL A 44 10.31 1.74 1.19
C VAL A 44 11.75 1.26 1.25
N GLU A 45 12.66 1.91 0.51
CA GLU A 45 14.07 1.52 0.46
C GLU A 45 14.94 2.34 1.41
N VAL A 46 14.62 3.63 1.56
CA VAL A 46 15.36 4.57 2.38
C VAL A 46 14.42 5.54 3.08
N ASP A 47 14.88 6.16 4.17
CA ASP A 47 14.11 7.24 4.78
C ASP A 47 14.01 8.41 3.82
N ARG A 48 12.82 9.00 3.76
CA ARG A 48 12.43 9.99 2.75
C ARG A 48 12.63 9.54 1.31
N ASP A 49 12.21 8.32 0.99
CA ASP A 49 12.34 7.70 -0.32
C ASP A 49 11.77 8.58 -1.45
N PRO A 50 12.61 9.06 -2.39
CA PRO A 50 12.18 9.97 -3.45
C PRO A 50 11.60 9.24 -4.67
N ARG A 51 11.66 7.89 -4.72
CA ARG A 51 11.29 7.12 -5.90
C ARG A 51 9.81 7.26 -6.21
N ARG A 52 9.49 7.48 -7.49
CA ARG A 52 8.11 7.56 -8.01
C ARG A 52 7.75 6.24 -8.67
N LEU A 53 7.24 5.31 -7.87
CA LEU A 53 7.07 3.92 -8.31
C LEU A 53 5.69 3.62 -8.91
N VAL A 54 4.65 4.36 -8.51
CA VAL A 54 3.25 4.06 -8.87
C VAL A 54 3.01 3.89 -10.39
N PRO A 55 3.62 4.69 -11.28
CA PRO A 55 3.46 4.48 -12.73
C PRO A 55 3.95 3.13 -13.26
N GLU A 56 4.83 2.45 -12.52
CA GLU A 56 5.42 1.15 -12.89
C GLU A 56 4.73 -0.03 -12.19
N PHE A 57 3.66 0.22 -11.43
CA PHE A 57 2.94 -0.85 -10.75
C PHE A 57 2.32 -1.83 -11.75
N PRO A 58 2.32 -3.15 -11.43
CA PRO A 58 1.74 -4.16 -12.32
C PRO A 58 0.26 -3.91 -12.62
N ALA A 59 -0.18 -4.32 -13.81
CA ALA A 59 -1.60 -4.26 -14.15
C ALA A 59 -2.45 -5.11 -13.17
N PRO A 60 -3.76 -4.78 -13.01
CA PRO A 60 -4.68 -5.62 -12.26
C PRO A 60 -4.66 -7.06 -12.78
N VAL A 61 -4.70 -8.02 -11.86
CA VAL A 61 -4.82 -9.44 -12.18
C VAL A 61 -6.30 -9.76 -12.38
N GLU A 62 -6.64 -10.29 -13.54
CA GLU A 62 -7.99 -10.77 -13.86
C GLU A 62 -8.44 -11.86 -12.88
N GLU A 63 -9.75 -11.96 -12.67
CA GLU A 63 -10.41 -12.93 -11.80
C GLU A 63 -9.95 -12.88 -10.33
N ALA A 64 -9.42 -11.73 -9.90
CA ALA A 64 -8.97 -11.51 -8.54
C ALA A 64 -9.37 -10.14 -8.00
N PRO A 65 -9.64 -10.02 -6.69
CA PRO A 65 -9.73 -8.73 -6.05
C PRO A 65 -8.33 -8.09 -5.96
N ASN A 66 -8.20 -6.92 -6.59
CA ASN A 66 -6.95 -6.17 -6.70
C ASN A 66 -6.90 -5.06 -5.65
N LEU A 67 -5.91 -5.12 -4.76
CA LEU A 67 -5.73 -4.19 -3.65
C LEU A 67 -4.33 -3.57 -3.69
N GLY A 68 -4.27 -2.25 -3.78
CA GLY A 68 -3.02 -1.50 -3.64
C GLY A 68 -2.67 -1.25 -2.17
N LEU A 69 -1.42 -1.51 -1.80
CA LEU A 69 -0.88 -1.28 -0.45
C LEU A 69 0.43 -0.51 -0.58
N LEU A 70 0.51 0.69 0.00
CA LEU A 70 1.72 1.53 -0.15
C LEU A 70 1.95 2.44 1.05
N HIS A 71 3.21 2.55 1.48
CA HIS A 71 3.62 3.52 2.49
C HIS A 71 4.08 4.81 1.81
N THR A 72 3.15 5.74 1.57
CA THR A 72 3.38 6.92 0.71
C THR A 72 2.86 8.22 1.31
N SER A 73 3.59 9.30 1.06
CA SER A 73 3.15 10.68 1.33
C SER A 73 2.18 11.21 0.28
N VAL A 74 1.95 10.49 -0.82
CA VAL A 74 1.26 10.98 -2.02
C VAL A 74 1.89 12.32 -2.44
N THR A 75 1.12 13.39 -2.51
CA THR A 75 1.54 14.74 -2.91
C THR A 75 2.11 15.56 -1.75
N GLY A 76 2.19 14.98 -0.55
CA GLY A 76 2.89 15.55 0.61
C GLY A 76 2.06 16.53 1.45
N GLU A 77 0.76 16.68 1.18
CA GLU A 77 -0.09 17.66 1.90
C GLU A 77 -0.24 17.36 3.39
N TYR A 78 -0.02 16.10 3.79
CA TYR A 78 -0.26 15.60 5.14
C TYR A 78 0.98 15.01 5.82
N SER A 79 2.16 15.22 5.24
CA SER A 79 3.44 14.80 5.83
C SER A 79 4.55 15.79 5.49
N ASN A 80 5.42 16.08 6.45
CA ASN A 80 6.64 16.85 6.23
C ASN A 80 7.82 16.00 5.73
N ASN A 81 7.62 14.68 5.61
CA ASN A 81 8.62 13.72 5.16
C ASN A 81 8.12 13.04 3.88
N SER A 82 8.55 13.51 2.71
CA SER A 82 8.19 12.86 1.44
C SER A 82 8.62 11.40 1.44
N CYS A 83 7.75 10.47 1.07
CA CYS A 83 8.05 9.04 1.01
C CYS A 83 7.27 8.41 -0.14
N LEU A 84 7.95 7.80 -1.11
CA LEU A 84 7.37 7.20 -2.31
C LEU A 84 6.30 8.11 -2.94
N PRO A 85 6.64 9.38 -3.29
CA PRO A 85 5.66 10.37 -3.70
C PRO A 85 4.93 9.94 -4.99
N CYS A 86 3.62 10.15 -5.01
CA CYS A 86 2.74 9.88 -6.14
C CYS A 86 1.57 10.86 -6.15
N THR A 87 0.70 10.79 -7.16
CA THR A 87 -0.54 11.58 -7.20
C THR A 87 -1.77 10.69 -6.99
N ARG A 88 -2.90 11.32 -6.65
CA ARG A 88 -4.20 10.63 -6.58
C ARG A 88 -4.59 10.03 -7.95
N ASP A 89 -4.26 10.73 -9.02
CA ASP A 89 -4.55 10.30 -10.39
C ASP A 89 -3.69 9.09 -10.79
N GLU A 90 -2.42 9.06 -10.39
CA GLU A 90 -1.54 7.88 -10.60
C GLU A 90 -2.11 6.65 -9.88
N LEU A 91 -2.55 6.78 -8.62
CA LEU A 91 -3.18 5.68 -7.88
C LEU A 91 -4.47 5.20 -8.57
N ALA A 92 -5.31 6.12 -9.04
CA ALA A 92 -6.54 5.79 -9.75
C ALA A 92 -6.27 5.12 -11.11
N ALA A 93 -5.24 5.55 -11.83
CA ALA A 93 -4.85 5.01 -13.12
C ALA A 93 -4.40 3.54 -13.07
N CYS A 94 -3.93 3.05 -11.91
CA CYS A 94 -3.60 1.64 -11.73
C CYS A 94 -4.83 0.71 -11.87
N GLY A 95 -6.05 1.22 -11.70
CA GLY A 95 -7.28 0.44 -11.91
C GLY A 95 -7.59 -0.60 -10.83
N TYR A 96 -7.01 -0.47 -9.64
CA TYR A 96 -7.29 -1.38 -8.51
C TYR A 96 -8.62 -1.06 -7.83
N GLY A 97 -9.18 -2.07 -7.14
CA GLY A 97 -10.47 -1.92 -6.44
C GLY A 97 -10.39 -1.01 -5.22
N ALA A 98 -9.21 -0.91 -4.60
CA ALA A 98 -8.93 0.06 -3.54
C ALA A 98 -7.42 0.26 -3.32
N TRP A 99 -7.07 1.31 -2.58
CA TRP A 99 -5.75 1.59 -2.03
C TRP A 99 -5.82 1.81 -0.51
N LEU A 100 -5.02 1.05 0.24
CA LEU A 100 -4.80 1.29 1.67
C LEU A 100 -3.39 1.82 1.88
N LEU A 101 -3.28 3.04 2.40
CA LEU A 101 -2.02 3.77 2.48
C LEU A 101 -1.50 3.83 3.92
N GLY A 102 -0.19 3.66 4.07
CA GLY A 102 0.57 3.98 5.29
C GLY A 102 1.24 5.35 5.19
N HIS A 103 2.08 5.70 6.16
CA HIS A 103 2.87 6.94 6.30
C HIS A 103 2.19 8.09 7.06
N VAL A 104 0.97 8.48 6.68
CA VAL A 104 0.25 9.55 7.39
C VAL A 104 -0.45 8.99 8.63
N HIS A 105 -0.12 9.52 9.82
CA HIS A 105 -0.64 9.01 11.10
C HIS A 105 -2.13 9.33 11.33
N LYS A 106 -2.66 10.34 10.64
CA LYS A 106 -4.08 10.67 10.68
C LYS A 106 -4.84 9.85 9.63
N ARG A 107 -5.96 9.24 10.03
CA ARG A 107 -6.90 8.63 9.08
C ARG A 107 -7.52 9.69 8.18
N ILE A 108 -7.30 9.55 6.88
CA ILE A 108 -7.77 10.48 5.85
C ILE A 108 -8.20 9.67 4.63
N THR A 109 -9.43 9.88 4.18
CA THR A 109 -9.94 9.34 2.91
C THR A 109 -9.58 10.30 1.77
N LEU A 110 -8.93 9.77 0.74
CA LEU A 110 -8.59 10.47 -0.49
C LEU A 110 -9.64 10.25 -1.58
N SER A 111 -10.30 9.10 -1.62
CA SER A 111 -11.35 8.76 -2.58
C SER A 111 -12.28 7.71 -1.97
N ASP A 112 -13.57 7.80 -2.26
CA ASP A 112 -14.56 6.82 -1.80
C ASP A 112 -14.80 5.69 -2.81
N ALA A 113 -14.62 5.95 -4.11
CA ALA A 113 -14.91 5.00 -5.19
C ALA A 113 -13.99 5.18 -6.41
N PRO A 114 -13.00 4.29 -6.64
CA PRO A 114 -12.53 3.26 -5.72
C PRO A 114 -11.97 3.87 -4.43
N PHE A 115 -12.03 3.13 -3.32
CA PHE A 115 -11.56 3.62 -2.03
C PHE A 115 -10.05 3.87 -2.07
N ALA A 116 -9.59 5.03 -1.61
CA ALA A 116 -8.19 5.30 -1.35
C ALA A 116 -8.07 6.11 -0.06
N GLY A 117 -7.19 5.71 0.85
CA GLY A 117 -7.02 6.46 2.08
C GLY A 117 -5.90 5.96 2.97
N TRP A 118 -5.42 6.85 3.83
CA TRP A 118 -4.47 6.51 4.87
C TRP A 118 -5.17 5.83 6.03
N VAL A 119 -4.62 4.70 6.47
CA VAL A 119 -5.12 3.91 7.59
C VAL A 119 -5.07 4.73 8.88
N GLY A 120 -3.98 5.47 9.08
CA GLY A 120 -3.69 6.15 10.35
C GLY A 120 -3.02 5.22 11.38
N MET A 121 -2.38 5.83 12.36
CA MET A 121 -1.69 5.13 13.45
C MET A 121 -2.70 4.44 14.37
N ASP A 122 -2.37 3.22 14.81
CA ASP A 122 -3.18 2.37 15.69
C ASP A 122 -4.61 2.11 15.19
N ARG A 123 -4.77 2.06 13.87
CA ARG A 123 -6.04 1.82 13.18
C ARG A 123 -5.90 0.69 12.18
N SER A 124 -7.05 0.15 11.79
CA SER A 124 -7.15 -0.87 10.77
C SER A 124 -8.31 -0.61 9.83
N TYR A 125 -8.25 -1.19 8.64
CA TYR A 125 -9.40 -1.33 7.75
C TYR A 125 -9.66 -2.82 7.52
N LEU A 126 -10.93 -3.19 7.37
CA LEU A 126 -11.32 -4.48 6.85
C LEU A 126 -11.57 -4.36 5.34
N ALA A 127 -10.72 -4.98 4.53
CA ALA A 127 -10.96 -5.15 3.11
C ALA A 127 -11.63 -6.51 2.86
N THR A 128 -12.77 -6.50 2.16
CA THR A 128 -13.49 -7.71 1.74
C THR A 128 -13.69 -7.71 0.23
N ALA A 129 -13.88 -8.90 -0.34
CA ALA A 129 -14.10 -9.09 -1.76
C ALA A 129 -15.35 -9.93 -2.01
N ASP A 130 -16.09 -9.57 -3.06
CA ASP A 130 -17.16 -10.34 -3.67
C ASP A 130 -16.83 -10.49 -5.16
N GLY A 131 -16.27 -11.65 -5.53
CA GLY A 131 -15.53 -11.80 -6.78
C GLY A 131 -14.32 -10.85 -6.83
N GLU A 132 -14.25 -10.03 -7.88
CA GLU A 132 -13.19 -9.01 -8.05
C GLU A 132 -13.50 -7.70 -7.29
N LYS A 133 -14.74 -7.52 -6.84
CA LYS A 133 -15.18 -6.25 -6.26
C LYS A 133 -14.68 -6.11 -4.83
N VAL A 134 -13.81 -5.12 -4.60
CA VAL A 134 -13.26 -4.79 -3.28
C VAL A 134 -14.20 -3.82 -2.54
N ARG A 135 -14.37 -4.05 -1.23
CA ARG A 135 -15.02 -3.12 -0.30
C ARG A 135 -14.11 -2.90 0.89
N VAL A 136 -14.10 -1.66 1.41
CA VAL A 136 -13.30 -1.28 2.57
C VAL A 136 -14.24 -0.75 3.65
N ALA A 137 -14.13 -1.31 4.86
CA ALA A 137 -14.87 -0.88 6.04
C ALA A 137 -13.89 -0.47 7.15
N ASP A 138 -14.28 0.55 7.91
CA ASP A 138 -13.57 0.94 9.14
C ASP A 138 -13.85 -0.08 10.25
N LEU A 139 -12.82 -0.37 11.07
CA LEU A 139 -12.85 -1.26 12.23
C LEU A 139 -12.60 -0.49 13.52
#